data_AF-A0A453KTQ1-F1
#
_entry.id   AF-A0A453KTQ1-F1
#
_cell.length_a   1.000
_cell.length_b   1.000
_cell.length_c   1.000
_cell.angle_alpha   90.00
_cell.angle_beta   90.00
_cell.angle_gamma   90.00
#
_symmetry.space_group_name_H-M   'P 1'
#
loop_
_entity.id
_entity.type
_entity.pdbx_description
1 polymer ?
#
loop_
_entity_poly.entity_id
_entity_poly.type
_entity_poly.pdbx_seq_one_letter_code
_entity_poly.pdbx_strand_id
1 'polypeptide(L)'
;MGYAAAVERFLKLMAMVWAGSQVTKILRAGGALALAPLVDRGLRWFTVKFNFQSEGKAFATIVGLCFALAALMFVGLTVLWA
;
A
#
# COMPACT_ATOMS: atom_id res chain seq x y z
N MET A 1 -1.68 11.24 30.25
CA MET A 1 -1.14 12.36 29.44
C MET A 1 -2.25 13.36 29.23
N GLY A 2 -2.00 14.66 29.43
CA GLY A 2 -3.02 15.68 29.14
C GLY A 2 -3.31 15.77 27.64
N TYR A 3 -4.55 16.08 27.28
CA TYR A 3 -5.02 16.14 25.89
C TYR A 3 -4.13 17.04 25.00
N ALA A 4 -3.73 18.21 25.51
CA ALA A 4 -2.85 19.15 24.79
C ALA A 4 -1.50 18.53 24.39
N ALA A 5 -0.86 17.79 25.30
CA ALA A 5 0.42 17.12 25.04
C ALA A 5 0.27 15.96 24.03
N ALA A 6 -0.90 15.30 24.01
CA ALA A 6 -1.20 14.27 23.00
C ALA A 6 -1.38 14.89 21.61
N VAL A 7 -2.09 16.02 21.52
CA VAL A 7 -2.31 16.76 20.26
C VAL A 7 -0.98 17.28 19.70
N GLU A 8 -0.12 17.87 20.52
CA GLU A 8 1.19 18.37 20.08
C GLU A 8 2.06 17.25 19.47
N ARG A 9 2.13 16.10 20.14
CA ARG A 9 2.87 14.93 19.63
C ARG A 9 2.27 14.40 18.34
N PHE A 10 0.95 14.34 18.24
CA PHE A 10 0.26 13.93 17.01
C PHE A 10 0.60 14.85 15.84
N LEU A 11 0.52 16.16 16.02
CA LEU A 11 0.86 17.14 14.98
C LEU A 11 2.32 17.02 14.54
N LYS A 12 3.24 16.82 15.49
CA LYS A 12 4.66 16.61 15.18
C LYS A 12 4.89 15.36 14.34
N LEU A 13 4.21 14.25 14.67
CA LEU A 13 4.26 13.02 13.88
C LEU A 13 3.70 13.23 12.47
N MET A 14 2.55 13.88 12.34
CA MET A 14 1.93 14.18 11.04
C MET A 14 2.85 15.06 10.18
N ALA A 15 3.48 16.08 10.77
CA ALA A 15 4.44 16.93 10.08
C ALA A 15 5.66 16.16 9.56
N MET A 16 6.21 15.24 10.37
CA MET A 16 7.31 14.38 9.95
C MET A 16 6.91 13.43 8.82
N VAL A 17 5.74 12.80 8.91
CA VAL A 17 5.21 11.91 7.85
C VAL A 17 5.03 12.69 6.55
N TRP A 18 4.50 13.92 6.64
CA TRP A 18 4.30 14.77 5.47
C TRP A 18 5.63 15.18 4.82
N ALA A 19 6.59 15.66 5.61
CA ALA A 19 7.91 16.05 5.11
C ALA A 19 8.64 14.86 4.45
N GLY A 20 8.62 13.69 5.10
CA GLY A 20 9.18 12.46 4.54
C GLY A 20 8.52 12.06 3.22
N SER A 21 7.20 12.22 3.10
CA SER A 21 6.47 11.93 1.87
C SER A 21 6.91 12.83 0.70
N GLN A 22 7.19 14.11 0.98
CA GLN A 22 7.62 15.07 -0.05
C GLN A 22 9.02 14.74 -0.59
N VAL A 23 9.98 14.43 0.29
CA VAL A 23 11.36 14.10 -0.10
C VAL A 23 11.42 12.79 -0.90
N THR A 24 10.56 11.82 -0.56
CA THR A 24 10.56 10.50 -1.21
C THR A 24 9.65 10.41 -2.44
N LYS A 25 8.82 11.43 -2.72
CA LYS A 25 7.81 11.39 -3.80
C LYS A 25 8.43 11.15 -5.18
N ILE A 26 9.50 11.86 -5.51
CA ILE A 26 10.16 11.73 -6.83
C ILE A 26 10.77 10.34 -6.97
N LEU A 27 11.46 9.86 -5.94
CA LEU A 27 12.03 8.51 -5.95
C LEU A 27 10.96 7.43 -6.07
N ARG A 28 9.81 7.60 -5.39
CA ARG A 28 8.68 6.67 -5.49
C ARG A 28 8.08 6.65 -6.90
N ALA A 29 7.89 7.83 -7.49
CA ALA A 29 7.39 7.95 -8.86
C ALA A 29 8.38 7.37 -9.88
N GLY A 30 9.67 7.71 -9.75
CA GLY A 30 10.73 7.18 -10.60
C GLY A 30 10.89 5.67 -10.46
N GLY A 31 10.82 5.14 -9.25
CA GLY A 31 10.83 3.70 -8.97
C GLY A 31 9.63 2.98 -9.58
N ALA A 32 8.43 3.55 -9.45
CA ALA A 32 7.23 3.02 -10.09
C ALA A 32 7.35 3.00 -11.62
N LEU A 33 7.88 4.07 -12.22
CA LEU A 33 8.11 4.16 -13.66
C LEU A 33 9.15 3.13 -14.13
N ALA A 34 10.26 2.99 -13.41
CA ALA A 34 11.31 2.03 -13.73
C ALA A 34 10.82 0.57 -13.64
N LEU A 35 9.92 0.28 -12.69
CA LEU A 35 9.37 -1.06 -12.47
C LEU A 35 8.15 -1.38 -13.34
N ALA A 36 7.49 -0.38 -13.94
CA ALA A 36 6.32 -0.57 -14.79
C ALA A 36 6.44 -1.73 -15.80
N PRO A 37 7.49 -1.80 -16.66
CA PRO A 37 7.58 -2.88 -17.65
C PRO A 37 7.76 -4.28 -17.04
N LEU A 38 8.35 -4.37 -15.85
CA LEU A 38 8.49 -5.64 -15.13
C LEU A 38 7.13 -6.09 -14.57
N VAL A 39 6.39 -5.15 -13.98
CA VAL A 39 5.05 -5.40 -13.43
C VAL A 39 4.06 -5.78 -14.54
N ASP A 40 4.09 -5.07 -15.69
CA ASP A 40 3.23 -5.39 -16.83
C ASP A 40 3.49 -6.80 -17.37
N ARG A 41 4.77 -7.20 -17.50
CA ARG A 41 5.13 -8.57 -17.92
C ARG A 41 4.65 -9.62 -16.92
N GLY A 42 4.79 -9.34 -15.62
CA GLY A 42 4.32 -10.21 -14.55
C GLY A 42 2.79 -10.36 -14.55
N LEU A 43 2.07 -9.26 -14.73
CA LEU A 43 0.61 -9.25 -14.81
C LEU A 43 0.11 -10.03 -16.03
N ARG A 44 0.73 -9.84 -17.19
CA ARG A 44 0.38 -10.61 -18.40
C ARG A 44 0.64 -12.10 -18.22
N TRP A 45 1.78 -12.46 -17.65
CA TRP A 45 2.10 -13.85 -17.32
C TRP A 45 1.07 -14.46 -16.37
N PHE A 46 0.71 -13.75 -15.29
CA PHE A 46 -0.28 -14.21 -14.32
C PHE A 46 -1.67 -14.37 -14.96
N THR A 47 -2.07 -13.42 -15.80
CA THR A 47 -3.33 -13.45 -16.53
C THR A 47 -3.43 -14.69 -17.41
N VAL A 48 -2.39 -15.00 -18.19
CA VAL A 48 -2.34 -16.21 -19.04
C VAL A 48 -2.27 -17.48 -18.18
N LYS A 49 -1.44 -17.49 -17.13
CA LYS A 49 -1.24 -18.67 -16.28
C LYS A 49 -2.51 -19.14 -15.57
N PHE A 50 -3.33 -18.19 -15.13
CA PHE A 50 -4.60 -18.45 -14.44
C PHE A 50 -5.83 -18.33 -15.36
N ASN A 51 -5.61 -18.16 -16.67
CA ASN A 51 -6.65 -18.11 -17.70
C ASN A 51 -7.72 -17.03 -17.44
N PHE A 52 -7.29 -15.87 -16.97
CA PHE A 52 -8.17 -14.72 -16.77
C PHE A 52 -8.61 -14.12 -18.11
N GLN A 53 -9.87 -13.70 -18.19
CA GLN A 53 -10.43 -13.06 -19.39
C GLN A 53 -9.80 -11.70 -19.73
N SER A 54 -9.22 -11.00 -18.74
CA SER A 54 -8.54 -9.74 -18.95
C SER A 54 -7.49 -9.48 -17.88
N GLU A 55 -6.45 -8.72 -18.23
CA GLU A 55 -5.40 -8.28 -17.30
C GLU A 55 -5.99 -7.43 -16.16
N GLY A 56 -7.05 -6.65 -16.44
CA GLY A 56 -7.76 -5.87 -15.42
C GLY A 56 -8.44 -6.72 -14.35
N LYS A 57 -9.05 -7.85 -14.72
CA LYS A 57 -9.64 -8.79 -13.74
C LYS A 57 -8.57 -9.47 -12.90
N ALA A 58 -7.47 -9.86 -13.53
CA ALA A 58 -6.32 -10.43 -12.86
C ALA A 58 -5.71 -9.45 -11.85
N PHE A 59 -5.51 -8.19 -12.27
CA PHE A 59 -5.02 -7.11 -11.42
C PHE A 59 -5.96 -6.84 -10.23
N ALA A 60 -7.26 -6.68 -10.49
CA ALA A 60 -8.25 -6.45 -9.45
C ALA A 60 -8.28 -7.58 -8.41
N THR A 61 -8.07 -8.83 -8.85
CA THR A 61 -7.97 -9.99 -7.95
C THR A 61 -6.73 -9.91 -7.07
N ILE A 62 -5.56 -9.62 -7.64
CA ILE A 62 -4.30 -9.47 -6.88
C ILE A 62 -4.43 -8.34 -5.85
N VAL A 63 -4.93 -7.18 -6.28
CA VAL A 63 -5.12 -6.00 -5.42
C VAL A 63 -6.14 -6.30 -4.32
N GLY A 64 -7.27 -6.92 -4.66
CA GLY A 64 -8.29 -7.32 -3.70
C GLY A 64 -7.76 -8.26 -2.63
N LEU A 65 -6.96 -9.26 -3.01
CA LEU A 65 -6.30 -10.16 -2.06
C LEU A 65 -5.32 -9.42 -1.14
N CYS A 66 -4.55 -8.47 -1.67
CA CYS A 66 -3.62 -7.68 -0.87
C CYS A 66 -4.36 -6.85 0.19
N PHE A 67 -5.45 -6.17 -0.20
CA PHE A 67 -6.29 -5.42 0.74
C PHE A 67 -6.99 -6.33 1.76
N ALA A 68 -7.49 -7.48 1.34
CA ALA A 68 -8.11 -8.45 2.24
C ALA A 68 -7.11 -8.95 3.30
N LEU A 69 -5.89 -9.30 2.89
CA LEU A 69 -4.82 -9.70 3.81
C LEU A 69 -4.43 -8.59 4.77
N ALA A 70 -4.27 -7.36 4.28
CA ALA A 70 -3.95 -6.21 5.14
C ALA A 70 -5.07 -5.93 6.15
N ALA A 71 -6.34 -6.02 5.73
CA ALA A 71 -7.50 -5.87 6.62
C ALA A 71 -7.55 -6.97 7.67
N LEU A 72 -7.32 -8.23 7.27
CA LEU A 72 -7.25 -9.36 8.20
C LEU A 72 -6.13 -9.19 9.23
N MET A 73 -4.94 -8.74 8.80
CA MET A 73 -3.84 -8.46 9.72
C MET A 73 -4.18 -7.33 10.69
N PHE A 74 -4.76 -6.24 10.19
CA PHE A 74 -5.16 -5.12 11.04
C PHE A 74 -6.20 -5.55 12.07
N VAL A 75 -7.30 -6.17 11.62
CA VAL A 75 -8.37 -6.65 12.52
C VAL A 75 -7.84 -7.67 13.51
N GLY A 76 -7.05 -8.63 13.05
CA GLY A 76 -6.42 -9.64 13.90
C GLY A 76 -5.58 -9.00 15.00
N LEU A 77 -4.65 -8.11 14.64
CA LEU A 77 -3.82 -7.41 15.62
C LEU A 77 -4.67 -6.56 16.57
N THR A 78 -5.66 -5.84 16.06
CA THR A 78 -6.53 -5.02 16.93
C THR A 78 -7.36 -5.85 17.90
N VAL A 79 -7.85 -7.03 17.51
CA VAL A 79 -8.65 -7.90 18.39
C VAL A 79 -7.75 -8.65 19.38
N LEU A 80 -6.55 -9.05 18.96
CA LEU A 80 -5.56 -9.70 19.85
C LEU A 80 -4.97 -8.75 20.91
N TRP A 81 -4.91 -7.44 20.62
CA TRP A 81 -4.39 -6.40 21.53
C TRP A 81 -5.47 -5.56 22.22
N ALA A 82 -6.76 -5.79 21.93
CA ALA A 82 -7.89 -5.20 22.65
C ALA A 82 -8.25 -6.02 23.88
#